data_AF-A0A7V2JFD9-F1
#
_entry.id   AF-A0A7V2JFD9-F1
#
_cell.length_a   1.000
_cell.length_b   1.000
_cell.length_c   1.000
_cell.angle_alpha   90.00
_cell.angle_beta   90.00
_cell.angle_gamma   90.00
#
_symmetry.space_group_name_H-M   'P 1'
#
loop_
_entity.id
_entity.type
_entity.pdbx_description
1 polymer ?
#
loop_
_entity_poly.entity_id
_entity_poly.type
_entity_poly.pdbx_seq_one_letter_code
_entity_poly.pdbx_strand_id
1 'polypeptide(L)'
;MKTLETFCIKMRLDDLGNIKFYINKKLQIKLVNENLTNDAFEKILLLWEIFRKGEGYLKGIHVFVDGSFMNGKIGYGFLIIKDSNILKKSFGRINDNRNVEHLRLKNVLGEIKAIIKALNFCKLNKWKEVYLHYDYEGLKKWATMEWRANNEITKKYQNYISNISKELKINWIKEKAHGDSMLNAFVDKLAKKATKL
;
A
#
# COMPACT_ATOMS: atom_id res chain seq x y z
N MET A 1 -22.19 8.59 6.93
CA MET A 1 -23.29 8.65 5.95
C MET A 1 -22.86 7.88 4.70
N LYS A 2 -23.32 6.62 4.56
CA LYS A 2 -22.88 5.69 3.51
C LYS A 2 -23.47 6.15 2.16
N THR A 3 -22.62 6.54 1.22
CA THR A 3 -23.04 6.77 -0.16
C THR A 3 -23.50 5.44 -0.77
N LEU A 4 -24.78 5.41 -1.12
CA LEU A 4 -25.48 4.30 -1.76
C LEU A 4 -24.72 3.80 -2.99
N GLU A 5 -24.34 2.53 -2.97
CA GLU A 5 -23.86 1.79 -4.14
C GLU A 5 -24.94 1.91 -5.23
N THR A 6 -24.54 2.25 -6.45
CA THR A 6 -25.49 2.52 -7.54
C THR A 6 -25.88 1.22 -8.22
N PHE A 7 -24.91 0.33 -8.46
CA PHE A 7 -25.13 -1.01 -8.96
C PHE A 7 -24.04 -1.98 -8.44
N CYS A 8 -24.36 -3.27 -8.34
CA CYS A 8 -23.44 -4.34 -8.00
C CYS A 8 -23.45 -5.39 -9.11
N ILE A 9 -22.29 -5.68 -9.69
CA ILE A 9 -22.11 -6.78 -10.65
C ILE A 9 -21.44 -7.93 -9.91
N LYS A 10 -22.06 -9.12 -9.93
CA LYS A 10 -21.44 -10.35 -9.44
C LYS A 10 -21.01 -11.18 -10.63
N MET A 11 -19.72 -11.50 -10.69
CA MET A 11 -19.15 -12.35 -11.72
C MET A 11 -18.70 -13.66 -11.09
N ARG A 12 -19.19 -14.77 -11.65
CA ARG A 12 -18.71 -16.12 -11.31
C ARG A 12 -17.56 -16.46 -12.26
N LEU A 13 -16.45 -16.93 -11.70
CA LEU A 13 -15.30 -17.41 -12.44
C LEU A 13 -15.23 -18.93 -12.28
N ASP A 14 -16.04 -19.64 -13.07
CA ASP A 14 -16.14 -21.11 -13.09
C ASP A 14 -16.00 -21.74 -11.69
N ASP A 15 -14.93 -22.53 -11.49
CA ASP A 15 -14.59 -23.22 -10.24
C ASP A 15 -13.72 -22.37 -9.29
N LEU A 16 -13.25 -21.21 -9.74
CA LEU A 16 -12.38 -20.33 -8.96
C LEU A 16 -13.14 -19.55 -7.90
N GLY A 17 -14.45 -19.31 -8.07
CA GLY A 17 -15.32 -18.63 -7.11
C GLY A 17 -16.05 -17.40 -7.69
N ASN A 18 -16.36 -16.40 -6.84
CA ASN A 18 -17.08 -15.20 -7.28
C ASN A 18 -16.36 -13.90 -6.88
N ILE A 19 -16.57 -12.86 -7.70
CA ILE A 19 -16.12 -11.51 -7.39
C ILE A 19 -17.27 -10.53 -7.58
N LYS A 20 -17.37 -9.57 -6.65
CA LYS A 20 -18.34 -8.48 -6.71
C LYS A 20 -17.64 -7.18 -7.07
N PHE A 21 -18.20 -6.49 -8.06
CA PHE A 21 -17.85 -5.13 -8.45
C PHE A 21 -18.94 -4.20 -7.95
N TYR A 22 -18.60 -3.35 -7.00
CA TYR A 22 -19.48 -2.29 -6.54
C TYR A 22 -19.15 -1.01 -7.28
N ILE A 23 -20.14 -0.39 -7.89
CA ILE A 23 -19.99 0.84 -8.66
C ILE A 23 -20.82 1.94 -8.00
N ASN A 24 -20.17 3.06 -7.66
CA ASN A 24 -20.85 4.21 -7.07
C ASN A 24 -21.32 5.22 -8.14
N LYS A 25 -22.04 6.27 -7.70
CA LYS A 25 -22.59 7.31 -8.61
C LYS A 25 -21.52 8.09 -9.39
N LYS A 26 -20.26 8.01 -8.97
CA LYS A 26 -19.10 8.62 -9.63
C LYS A 26 -18.35 7.62 -10.52
N LEU A 27 -18.94 6.45 -10.81
CA LEU A 27 -18.35 5.35 -11.58
C LEU A 27 -17.05 4.78 -10.97
N GLN A 28 -16.82 5.00 -9.67
CA GLN A 28 -15.69 4.38 -8.99
C GLN A 28 -16.02 2.93 -8.64
N ILE A 29 -15.06 2.04 -8.90
CA ILE A 29 -15.24 0.60 -8.79
C ILE A 29 -14.49 0.07 -7.58
N LYS A 30 -15.16 -0.76 -6.78
CA LYS A 30 -14.57 -1.50 -5.67
C LYS A 30 -14.75 -3.00 -5.90
N LEU A 31 -13.65 -3.73 -5.86
CA LEU A 31 -13.65 -5.20 -5.88
C LEU A 31 -13.79 -5.77 -4.46
N VAL A 32 -14.65 -6.78 -4.35
CA VAL A 32 -14.82 -7.59 -3.14
C VAL A 32 -14.68 -9.05 -3.52
N ASN A 33 -13.71 -9.72 -2.89
CA ASN A 33 -13.55 -11.16 -2.98
C ASN A 33 -14.76 -11.86 -2.33
N GLU A 34 -15.47 -12.70 -3.09
CA GLU A 34 -16.57 -13.52 -2.61
C GLU A 34 -16.31 -15.00 -2.95
N ASN A 35 -15.47 -15.64 -2.14
CA ASN A 35 -15.06 -17.05 -2.26
C ASN A 35 -14.10 -17.35 -3.42
N LEU A 36 -13.34 -16.37 -3.91
CA LEU A 36 -12.14 -16.66 -4.71
C LEU A 36 -10.99 -17.12 -3.82
N THR A 37 -10.18 -18.04 -4.34
CA THR A 37 -8.84 -18.29 -3.78
C THR A 37 -8.06 -16.98 -3.72
N ASN A 38 -7.18 -16.84 -2.72
CA ASN A 38 -6.38 -15.61 -2.57
C ASN A 38 -5.55 -15.34 -3.82
N ASP A 39 -5.01 -16.38 -4.45
CA ASP A 39 -4.19 -16.28 -5.66
C ASP A 39 -5.00 -15.79 -6.86
N ALA A 40 -6.23 -16.29 -7.04
CA ALA A 40 -7.11 -15.81 -8.11
C ALA A 40 -7.50 -14.35 -7.88
N PHE A 41 -7.85 -13.98 -6.65
CA PHE A 41 -8.19 -12.60 -6.32
C PHE A 41 -7.02 -11.65 -6.58
N GLU A 42 -5.81 -12.03 -6.18
CA GLU A 42 -4.58 -11.25 -6.38
C GLU A 42 -4.23 -11.09 -7.86
N LYS A 43 -4.38 -12.13 -8.67
CA LYS A 43 -4.24 -12.04 -10.13
C LYS A 43 -5.23 -11.05 -10.74
N ILE A 44 -6.49 -11.07 -10.30
CA ILE A 44 -7.51 -10.12 -10.77
C ILE A 44 -7.14 -8.68 -10.39
N LEU A 45 -6.62 -8.45 -9.18
CA LEU A 45 -6.16 -7.11 -8.77
C LEU A 45 -5.05 -6.57 -9.70
N LEU A 46 -4.09 -7.43 -10.07
CA LEU A 46 -3.01 -7.07 -11.00
C LEU A 46 -3.56 -6.76 -12.40
N LEU A 47 -4.35 -7.69 -12.97
CA LEU A 47 -4.95 -7.54 -14.30
C LEU A 47 -5.83 -6.30 -14.39
N TRP A 48 -6.55 -5.98 -13.33
CA TRP A 48 -7.37 -4.78 -13.26
C TRP A 48 -6.56 -3.49 -13.39
N GLU A 49 -5.47 -3.37 -12.63
CA GLU A 49 -4.61 -2.17 -12.70
C GLU A 49 -3.93 -2.07 -14.06
N ILE A 50 -3.48 -3.20 -14.62
CA ILE A 50 -2.87 -3.26 -15.96
C ILE A 50 -3.88 -2.84 -17.03
N PHE A 51 -5.10 -3.38 -16.98
CA PHE A 51 -6.18 -3.00 -17.91
C PHE A 51 -6.46 -1.50 -17.88
N ARG A 52 -6.50 -0.88 -16.69
CA ARG A 52 -6.82 0.54 -16.54
C ARG A 52 -5.67 1.49 -16.90
N LYS A 53 -4.42 1.08 -16.68
CA LYS A 53 -3.24 1.96 -16.77
C LYS A 53 -2.27 1.59 -17.89
N GLY A 54 -2.54 0.49 -18.60
CA GLY A 54 -1.75 -0.03 -19.72
C GLY A 54 -0.80 -1.16 -19.32
N GLU A 55 -0.42 -1.97 -20.31
CA GLU A 55 0.42 -3.18 -20.16
C GLU A 55 1.75 -2.93 -19.44
N GLY A 56 2.32 -1.73 -19.57
CA GLY A 56 3.58 -1.35 -18.94
C GLY A 56 3.48 -0.87 -17.49
N TYR A 57 2.29 -0.71 -16.92
CA TYR A 57 2.11 -0.01 -15.64
C TYR A 57 2.84 -0.68 -14.46
N LEU A 58 2.93 -2.01 -14.42
CA LEU A 58 3.56 -2.78 -13.35
C LEU A 58 4.90 -3.42 -13.77
N LYS A 59 5.60 -2.82 -14.74
CA LYS A 59 6.91 -3.27 -15.21
C LYS A 59 8.02 -2.80 -14.24
N GLY A 60 8.93 -3.69 -13.86
CA GLY A 60 9.95 -3.42 -12.85
C GLY A 60 9.45 -3.72 -11.43
N ILE A 61 10.03 -3.05 -10.43
CA ILE A 61 9.70 -3.30 -9.02
C ILE A 61 8.75 -2.24 -8.48
N HIS A 62 7.52 -2.64 -8.18
CA HIS A 62 6.52 -1.78 -7.56
C HIS A 62 6.31 -2.16 -6.11
N VAL A 63 6.31 -1.15 -5.24
CA VAL A 63 6.15 -1.30 -3.80
C VAL A 63 4.96 -0.46 -3.36
N PHE A 64 3.88 -1.10 -2.93
CA PHE A 64 2.72 -0.45 -2.33
C PHE A 64 2.81 -0.55 -0.82
N VAL A 65 2.58 0.55 -0.11
CA VAL A 65 2.69 0.64 1.35
C VAL A 65 1.46 1.31 1.95
N ASP A 66 1.08 0.90 3.15
CA ASP A 66 0.05 1.60 3.92
C ASP A 66 0.24 1.36 5.43
N GLY A 67 -0.31 2.26 6.23
CA GLY A 67 -0.41 2.21 7.68
C GLY A 67 -1.87 2.30 8.14
N SER A 68 -2.15 1.71 9.29
CA SER A 68 -3.48 1.78 9.91
C SER A 68 -3.34 2.01 11.39
N PHE A 69 -4.14 2.90 11.96
CA PHE A 69 -4.30 3.04 13.40
C PHE A 69 -5.76 2.78 13.80
N MET A 70 -5.98 1.73 14.59
CA MET A 70 -7.30 1.38 15.11
C MET A 70 -7.20 0.88 16.55
N ASN A 71 -8.09 1.34 17.42
CA ASN A 71 -8.22 0.88 18.81
C ASN A 71 -6.88 0.83 19.57
N GLY A 72 -6.06 1.89 19.47
CA GLY A 72 -4.76 1.94 20.15
C GLY A 72 -3.64 1.15 19.47
N LYS A 73 -3.92 0.41 18.40
CA LYS A 73 -2.95 -0.45 17.70
C LYS A 73 -2.55 0.17 16.37
N ILE A 74 -1.23 0.17 16.09
CA ILE A 74 -0.68 0.59 14.81
C ILE A 74 -0.32 -0.65 13.99
N GLY A 75 -0.88 -0.75 12.80
CA GLY A 75 -0.62 -1.76 11.80
C GLY A 75 0.10 -1.16 10.61
N TYR A 76 0.88 -1.99 9.92
CA TYR A 76 1.50 -1.65 8.64
C TYR A 76 1.26 -2.80 7.66
N GLY A 77 1.20 -2.48 6.38
CA GLY A 77 1.09 -3.44 5.28
C GLY A 77 1.96 -3.01 4.09
N PHE A 78 2.49 -3.97 3.36
CA PHE A 78 3.10 -3.71 2.06
C PHE A 78 2.93 -4.86 1.08
N LEU A 79 3.00 -4.53 -0.21
CA LEU A 79 2.98 -5.44 -1.35
C LEU A 79 4.14 -5.07 -2.29
N ILE A 80 4.89 -6.08 -2.73
CA ILE A 80 5.98 -5.97 -3.69
C ILE A 80 5.60 -6.78 -4.92
N ILE A 81 5.54 -6.09 -6.05
CA ILE A 81 5.28 -6.65 -7.37
C ILE A 81 6.55 -6.51 -8.20
N LYS A 82 6.92 -7.58 -8.91
CA LYS A 82 8.00 -7.58 -9.88
C LYS A 82 7.42 -8.02 -11.23
N ASP A 83 7.53 -7.17 -12.23
CA ASP A 83 7.12 -7.48 -13.61
C ASP A 83 5.72 -8.10 -13.67
N SER A 84 4.73 -7.36 -13.16
CA SER A 84 3.32 -7.76 -13.09
C SER A 84 3.02 -9.02 -12.26
N ASN A 85 3.95 -9.50 -11.44
CA ASN A 85 3.75 -10.64 -10.54
C ASN A 85 3.94 -10.23 -9.08
N ILE A 86 3.03 -10.66 -8.20
CA ILE A 86 3.19 -10.45 -6.75
C ILE A 86 4.33 -11.35 -6.26
N LEU A 87 5.40 -10.71 -5.79
CA LEU A 87 6.58 -11.38 -5.27
C LEU A 87 6.53 -11.51 -3.74
N LYS A 88 5.98 -10.50 -3.06
CA LYS A 88 5.86 -10.52 -1.60
C LYS A 88 4.70 -9.65 -1.12
N LYS A 89 3.97 -10.15 -0.14
CA LYS A 89 3.04 -9.36 0.68
C LYS A 89 3.35 -9.60 2.15
N SER A 90 3.25 -8.58 2.98
CA SER A 90 3.45 -8.72 4.42
C SER A 90 2.74 -7.61 5.19
N PHE A 91 2.38 -7.91 6.43
CA PHE A 91 1.78 -6.96 7.35
C PHE A 91 2.18 -7.32 8.78
N GLY A 92 2.05 -6.36 9.69
CA GLY A 92 2.34 -6.59 11.09
C GLY A 92 2.03 -5.39 11.97
N ARG A 93 2.19 -5.59 13.27
CA ARG A 93 1.89 -4.56 14.28
C ARG A 93 3.17 -3.86 14.74
N ILE A 94 3.03 -2.60 15.13
CA ILE A 94 4.05 -1.89 15.92
C ILE A 94 3.62 -2.01 17.38
N ASN A 95 4.46 -2.65 18.20
CA ASN A 95 4.13 -2.96 19.59
C ASN A 95 4.42 -1.81 20.56
N ASP A 96 5.27 -0.84 20.18
CA ASP A 96 5.54 0.34 21.01
C ASP A 96 5.10 1.62 20.27
N ASN A 97 4.08 2.28 20.81
CA ASN A 97 3.54 3.55 20.32
C ASN A 97 3.29 4.57 21.44
N ARG A 98 3.86 4.33 22.62
CA ARG A 98 3.54 5.05 23.86
C ARG A 98 3.81 6.56 23.79
N ASN A 99 4.68 6.99 22.87
CA ASN A 99 5.14 8.38 22.74
C ASN A 99 4.63 9.09 21.48
N VAL A 100 3.61 8.56 20.80
CA VAL A 100 3.01 9.22 19.63
C VAL A 100 1.65 9.78 20.02
N GLU A 101 1.56 11.09 20.21
CA GLU A 101 0.34 11.71 20.72
C GLU A 101 -0.77 11.82 19.66
N HIS A 102 -0.42 12.15 18.41
CA HIS A 102 -1.40 12.41 17.36
C HIS A 102 -1.79 11.15 16.58
N LEU A 103 -3.10 10.90 16.45
CA LEU A 103 -3.68 9.80 15.65
C LEU A 103 -3.12 9.73 14.23
N ARG A 104 -2.98 10.88 13.57
CA ARG A 104 -2.40 10.96 12.22
C ARG A 104 -0.95 10.50 12.20
N LEU A 105 -0.15 10.89 13.19
CA LEU A 105 1.24 10.41 13.31
C LEU A 105 1.32 8.91 13.57
N LYS A 106 0.32 8.32 14.25
CA LYS A 106 0.24 6.87 14.43
C LYS A 106 0.00 6.14 13.11
N ASN A 107 -0.84 6.67 12.22
CA ASN A 107 -1.01 6.10 10.87
C ASN A 107 0.27 6.20 10.06
N VAL A 108 0.86 7.40 10.04
CA VAL A 108 2.12 7.70 9.35
C VAL A 108 3.27 6.82 9.86
N LEU A 109 3.30 6.49 11.16
CA LEU A 109 4.30 5.56 11.70
C LEU A 109 4.16 4.15 11.09
N GLY A 110 2.92 3.69 10.86
CA GLY A 110 2.64 2.46 10.13
C GLY A 110 3.18 2.51 8.70
N GLU A 111 2.90 3.59 7.97
CA GLU A 111 3.38 3.81 6.60
C GLU A 111 4.92 3.84 6.55
N ILE A 112 5.58 4.58 7.45
CA ILE A 112 7.04 4.63 7.56
C ILE A 112 7.60 3.22 7.81
N LYS A 113 6.97 2.43 8.68
CA LYS A 113 7.42 1.06 8.98
C LYS A 113 7.26 0.14 7.76
N ALA A 114 6.17 0.27 7.01
CA ALA A 114 5.96 -0.47 5.76
C ALA A 114 7.04 -0.13 4.73
N ILE A 115 7.34 1.15 4.52
CA ILE A 115 8.41 1.61 3.61
C ILE A 115 9.75 1.01 3.99
N ILE A 116 10.18 1.14 5.25
CA ILE A 116 11.47 0.63 5.71
C ILE A 116 11.57 -0.88 5.48
N LYS A 117 10.53 -1.65 5.80
CA LYS A 117 10.54 -3.10 5.61
C LYS A 117 10.58 -3.49 4.13
N ALA A 118 9.80 -2.84 3.29
CA ALA A 118 9.75 -3.14 1.87
C ALA A 118 11.06 -2.76 1.16
N LEU A 119 11.63 -1.58 1.46
CA LEU A 119 12.90 -1.14 0.88
C LEU A 119 14.08 -1.98 1.37
N ASN A 120 14.09 -2.43 2.63
CA ASN A 120 15.09 -3.40 3.09
C ASN A 120 15.03 -4.71 2.30
N PHE A 121 13.82 -5.21 2.00
CA PHE A 121 13.68 -6.38 1.14
C PHE A 121 14.24 -6.11 -0.26
N CYS A 122 13.96 -4.95 -0.84
CA CYS A 122 14.50 -4.56 -2.15
C CYS A 122 16.04 -4.47 -2.15
N LYS A 123 16.63 -3.88 -1.10
CA LYS A 123 18.08 -3.78 -0.89
C LYS A 123 18.73 -5.16 -0.78
N LEU A 124 18.15 -6.08 0.00
CA LEU A 124 18.65 -7.45 0.12
C LEU A 124 18.63 -8.22 -1.21
N ASN A 125 17.64 -7.94 -2.07
CA ASN A 125 17.56 -8.48 -3.42
C ASN A 125 18.45 -7.74 -4.45
N LYS A 126 19.24 -6.76 -4.00
CA LYS A 126 20.19 -5.96 -4.81
C LYS A 126 19.55 -5.23 -6.00
N TRP A 127 18.25 -4.92 -5.92
CA TRP A 127 17.60 -4.11 -6.95
C TRP A 127 18.10 -2.67 -6.91
N LYS A 128 18.12 -2.03 -8.07
CA LYS A 128 18.68 -0.68 -8.25
C LYS A 128 17.62 0.40 -8.41
N GLU A 129 16.38 0.01 -8.69
CA GLU A 129 15.27 0.93 -8.86
C GLU A 129 13.96 0.32 -8.35
N VAL A 130 13.15 1.15 -7.69
CA VAL A 130 11.79 0.80 -7.25
C VAL A 130 10.82 1.96 -7.53
N TYR A 131 9.56 1.62 -7.75
CA TYR A 131 8.43 2.52 -7.81
C TYR A 131 7.62 2.38 -6.52
N LEU A 132 7.74 3.36 -5.62
CA LEU A 132 7.11 3.32 -4.31
C LEU A 132 5.78 4.10 -4.35
N HIS A 133 4.67 3.38 -4.23
CA HIS A 133 3.30 3.89 -4.19
C HIS A 133 2.89 4.21 -2.76
N TYR A 134 2.45 5.45 -2.52
CA TYR A 134 2.15 5.97 -1.18
C TYR A 134 1.04 7.04 -1.21
N ASP A 135 0.27 7.18 -0.13
CA ASP A 135 -0.94 8.01 -0.08
C ASP A 135 -0.86 9.22 0.86
N TYR A 136 0.17 9.32 1.72
CA TYR A 136 0.45 10.51 2.53
C TYR A 136 1.63 11.34 2.00
N GLU A 137 1.37 12.61 1.65
CA GLU A 137 2.35 13.46 0.95
C GLU A 137 3.64 13.69 1.76
N GLY A 138 3.53 13.76 3.09
CA GLY A 138 4.67 13.96 3.98
C GLY A 138 5.76 12.90 3.84
N LEU A 139 5.42 11.66 3.46
CA LEU A 139 6.40 10.58 3.29
C LEU A 139 7.46 10.91 2.24
N LYS A 140 7.05 11.46 1.09
CA LYS A 140 8.01 11.93 0.06
C LYS A 140 8.69 13.22 0.49
N LYS A 141 7.95 14.17 1.05
CA LYS A 141 8.52 15.49 1.40
C LYS A 141 9.58 15.41 2.49
N TRP A 142 9.45 14.51 3.46
CA TRP A 142 10.53 14.23 4.42
C TRP A 142 11.68 13.46 3.77
N ALA A 143 11.39 12.49 2.89
CA ALA A 143 12.42 11.73 2.18
C ALA A 143 13.32 12.62 1.29
N THR A 144 12.73 13.64 0.66
CA THR A 144 13.39 14.58 -0.26
C THR A 144 13.91 15.84 0.44
N MET A 145 13.73 15.95 1.76
CA MET A 145 14.08 17.11 2.57
C MET A 145 13.31 18.41 2.22
N GLU A 146 12.26 18.34 1.41
CA GLU A 146 11.33 19.46 1.18
C GLU A 146 10.64 19.90 2.48
N TRP A 147 10.37 18.95 3.38
CA TRP A 147 9.85 19.21 4.72
C TRP A 147 10.90 18.98 5.78
N ARG A 148 10.98 19.91 6.75
CA ARG A 148 11.83 19.78 7.92
C ARG A 148 11.33 18.65 8.84
N ALA A 149 12.21 17.71 9.17
CA ALA A 149 11.95 16.67 10.15
C ALA A 149 12.18 17.19 11.58
N ASN A 150 11.10 17.54 12.27
CA ASN A 150 11.19 18.15 13.61
C ASN A 150 11.24 17.12 14.74
N ASN A 151 10.66 15.94 14.57
CA ASN A 151 10.62 14.88 15.59
C ASN A 151 11.57 13.72 15.26
N GLU A 152 11.87 12.88 16.26
CA GLU A 152 12.83 11.77 16.13
C GLU A 152 12.42 10.75 15.05
N ILE A 153 11.12 10.46 14.93
CA ILE A 153 10.58 9.50 13.95
C ILE A 153 10.89 9.96 12.51
N THR A 154 10.55 11.22 12.21
CA THR A 154 10.77 11.80 10.87
C THR A 154 12.25 11.97 10.56
N LYS A 155 13.08 12.32 11.56
CA LYS A 155 14.55 12.40 11.40
C LYS A 155 15.17 11.04 11.09
N LYS A 156 14.78 9.99 11.83
CA LYS A 156 15.24 8.62 11.58
C LYS A 156 14.82 8.14 10.19
N TYR A 157 13.58 8.43 9.79
CA TYR A 157 13.07 8.09 8.47
C TYR A 157 13.84 8.81 7.35
N GLN A 158 14.06 10.12 7.47
CA GLN A 158 14.85 10.90 6.50
C GLN A 158 16.29 10.36 6.38
N ASN A 159 16.95 10.07 7.51
CA ASN A 159 18.29 9.47 7.49
C ASN A 159 18.31 8.07 6.84
N TYR A 160 17.31 7.24 7.13
CA TYR A 160 17.17 5.94 6.50
C TYR A 160 17.04 6.06 4.98
N ILE A 161 16.13 6.92 4.49
CA ILE A 161 15.91 7.12 3.06
C ILE A 161 17.15 7.68 2.38
N SER A 162 17.83 8.66 2.99
CA SER A 162 19.09 9.20 2.47
C SER A 162 20.15 8.11 2.29
N ASN A 163 20.29 7.20 3.26
CA ASN A 163 21.29 6.13 3.18
C ASN A 163 20.95 5.06 2.14
N ILE A 164 19.70 4.60 2.09
CA ILE A 164 19.31 3.56 1.11
C ILE A 164 19.32 4.11 -0.34
N SER A 165 19.05 5.41 -0.51
CA SER A 165 19.04 6.05 -1.83
C SER A 165 20.42 6.10 -2.51
N LYS A 166 21.51 5.85 -1.77
CA LYS A 166 22.86 5.69 -2.31
C LYS A 166 23.00 4.45 -3.20
N GLU A 167 22.19 3.43 -2.96
CA GLU A 167 22.28 2.13 -3.64
C GLU A 167 21.01 1.76 -4.42
N LEU A 168 19.89 2.41 -4.11
CA LEU A 168 18.55 2.12 -4.63
C LEU A 168 17.83 3.41 -5.02
N LYS A 169 17.57 3.60 -6.31
CA LYS A 169 16.74 4.70 -6.81
C LYS A 169 15.28 4.48 -6.42
N ILE A 170 14.67 5.47 -5.79
CA ILE A 170 13.26 5.43 -5.36
C ILE A 170 12.45 6.43 -6.20
N ASN A 171 11.58 5.91 -7.06
CA ASN A 171 10.59 6.70 -7.79
C ASN A 171 9.30 6.76 -6.96
N TRP A 172 8.95 7.95 -6.48
CA TRP A 172 7.77 8.17 -5.64
C TRP A 172 6.51 8.34 -6.48
N ILE A 173 5.57 7.41 -6.36
CA ILE A 173 4.26 7.45 -7.05
C ILE A 173 3.17 7.78 -6.04
N LYS A 174 2.56 8.97 -6.21
CA LYS A 174 1.51 9.43 -5.33
C LYS A 174 0.19 8.74 -5.67
N GLU A 175 -0.34 7.96 -4.73
CA GLU A 175 -1.70 7.42 -4.80
C GLU A 175 -2.69 8.43 -4.21
N LYS A 176 -3.90 8.49 -4.77
CA LYS A 176 -4.97 9.30 -4.18
C LYS A 176 -5.50 8.60 -2.95
N ALA A 177 -5.66 9.34 -1.85
CA ALA A 177 -6.37 8.85 -0.68
C ALA A 177 -7.80 8.41 -1.09
N HIS A 178 -8.16 7.19 -0.74
CA HIS A 178 -9.50 6.60 -0.93
C HIS A 178 -9.96 6.27 -2.36
N GLY A 179 -9.18 5.44 -3.08
CA GLY A 179 -9.82 4.38 -3.90
C GLY A 179 -9.58 4.37 -5.40
N ASP A 180 -8.57 5.07 -5.92
CA ASP A 180 -8.25 4.98 -7.36
C ASP A 180 -7.46 3.71 -7.71
N SER A 181 -6.68 3.16 -6.77
CA SER A 181 -5.88 1.94 -6.94
C SER A 181 -6.39 0.79 -6.07
N MET A 182 -6.67 -0.34 -6.70
CA MET A 182 -7.13 -1.54 -6.03
C MET A 182 -6.01 -2.26 -5.28
N LEU A 183 -4.77 -2.10 -5.74
CA LEU A 183 -3.58 -2.56 -5.03
C LEU A 183 -3.35 -1.74 -3.76
N ASN A 184 -3.53 -0.41 -3.82
CA ASN A 184 -3.45 0.42 -2.62
C ASN A 184 -4.54 0.02 -1.61
N ALA A 185 -5.79 -0.15 -2.07
CA ALA A 185 -6.88 -0.62 -1.21
C ALA A 185 -6.64 -2.03 -0.64
N PHE A 186 -5.90 -2.89 -1.34
CA PHE A 186 -5.48 -4.19 -0.82
C PHE A 186 -4.46 -4.03 0.31
N VAL A 187 -3.47 -3.15 0.17
CA VAL A 187 -2.47 -2.88 1.22
C VAL A 187 -3.08 -2.19 2.45
N ASP A 188 -4.03 -1.28 2.27
CA ASP A 188 -4.86 -0.70 3.35
C ASP A 188 -5.53 -1.81 4.18
N LYS A 189 -6.15 -2.79 3.51
CA LYS A 189 -6.77 -3.94 4.18
C LYS A 189 -5.75 -4.77 4.96
N LEU A 190 -4.54 -4.95 4.42
CA LEU A 190 -3.46 -5.64 5.13
C LEU A 190 -3.04 -4.89 6.41
N ALA A 191 -2.86 -3.57 6.32
CA ALA A 191 -2.53 -2.73 7.47
C ALA A 191 -3.64 -2.77 8.54
N LYS A 192 -4.91 -2.68 8.13
CA LYS A 192 -6.08 -2.82 9.02
C LYS A 192 -6.24 -4.22 9.61
N LYS A 193 -5.86 -5.27 8.88
CA LYS A 193 -5.81 -6.63 9.44
C LYS A 193 -4.76 -6.70 10.55
N ALA A 194 -3.62 -6.03 10.36
CA ALA A 194 -2.54 -6.03 11.34
C ALA A 194 -2.93 -5.38 12.68
N THR A 195 -3.83 -4.39 12.69
CA THR A 195 -4.34 -3.80 13.93
C THR A 195 -5.27 -4.74 14.71
N LYS A 196 -5.67 -5.87 14.13
CA LYS A 196 -6.51 -6.89 14.79
C LYS A 196 -5.71 -8.08 15.32
N LEU A 197 -4.39 -8.09 15.09
CA LEU A 197 -3.45 -9.02 15.70
C LEU A 197 -3.25 -8.75 17.20
#